data_AF-A0A7K1LP33-F1
#
_entry.id   AF-A0A7K1LP33-F1
#
_cell.length_a   1.000
_cell.length_b   1.000
_cell.length_c   1.000
_cell.angle_alpha   90.00
_cell.angle_beta   90.00
_cell.angle_gamma   90.00
#
_symmetry.space_group_name_H-M   'P 1'
#
loop_
_entity.id
_entity.type
_entity.pdbx_description
1 polymer ?
#
loop_
_entity_poly.entity_id
_entity_poly.type
_entity_poly.pdbx_seq_one_letter_code
_entity_poly.pdbx_strand_id
1 'polypeptide(L)'
;MNLNRTNLKPNSMKSGNLLLGLVSGAAAGAILGLLYAPKKGKDTRKAITDKGDEYIKGANRSIHDFTDSVNHKVEALKARTKAGVTSSKSKEKMNQAKAEMHEVAS
;
A
#
# COMPACT_ATOMS: atom_id res chain seq x y z
N MET A 1 24.52 -27.58 33.15
CA MET A 1 24.29 -27.84 31.72
C MET A 1 22.90 -27.36 31.35
N ASN A 2 22.77 -26.30 30.56
CA ASN A 2 21.59 -26.12 29.72
C ASN A 2 21.97 -25.27 28.50
N LEU A 3 22.25 -25.96 27.40
CA LEU A 3 22.43 -25.39 26.07
C LEU A 3 21.05 -25.38 25.40
N ASN A 4 20.49 -24.22 25.06
CA ASN A 4 19.77 -24.07 23.81
C ASN A 4 19.31 -22.62 23.56
N ARG A 5 19.56 -22.15 22.34
CA ARG A 5 18.55 -21.72 21.34
C ARG A 5 19.25 -20.80 20.35
N THR A 6 19.69 -21.38 19.24
CA THR A 6 19.96 -20.66 18.01
C THR A 6 18.69 -19.90 17.59
N ASN A 7 18.80 -18.60 17.38
CA ASN A 7 17.80 -17.83 16.63
C ASN A 7 18.51 -17.18 15.46
N LEU A 8 18.31 -17.79 14.29
CA LEU A 8 18.68 -17.20 13.00
C LEU A 8 18.02 -15.83 12.93
N LYS A 9 18.85 -14.79 12.80
CA LYS A 9 18.44 -13.42 12.56
C LYS A 9 18.28 -13.25 11.04
N PRO A 10 17.07 -13.23 10.47
CA PRO A 10 16.91 -12.76 9.09
C PRO A 10 17.15 -11.26 9.09
N ASN A 11 18.37 -10.86 8.73
CA ASN A 11 18.69 -9.48 8.40
C ASN A 11 18.05 -9.18 7.03
N SER A 12 16.84 -8.62 7.03
CA SER A 12 16.14 -8.23 5.79
C SER A 12 16.00 -6.70 5.74
N MET A 13 16.59 -6.17 4.69
CA MET A 13 16.80 -4.75 4.40
C MET A 13 15.47 -4.02 4.12
N LYS A 14 15.43 -2.68 4.29
CA LYS A 14 14.27 -1.76 4.19
C LYS A 14 13.18 -2.03 3.14
N SER A 15 13.48 -2.65 1.99
CA SER A 15 12.48 -3.01 0.97
C SER A 15 11.48 -4.07 1.46
N GLY A 16 11.90 -4.95 2.38
CA GLY A 16 11.01 -5.89 3.04
C GLY A 16 9.87 -5.20 3.77
N ASN A 17 10.12 -4.05 4.39
CA ASN A 17 9.11 -3.34 5.18
C ASN A 17 8.12 -2.53 4.32
N LEU A 18 8.53 -2.00 3.16
CA LEU A 18 7.62 -1.32 2.24
C LEU A 18 6.77 -2.32 1.45
N LEU A 19 7.33 -3.45 1.02
CA LEU A 19 6.56 -4.52 0.40
C LEU A 19 5.65 -5.18 1.42
N LEU A 20 6.14 -5.44 2.63
CA LEU A 20 5.30 -5.89 3.72
C LEU A 20 4.25 -4.83 4.05
N GLY A 21 4.55 -3.53 3.96
CA GLY A 21 3.60 -2.43 4.14
C GLY A 21 2.59 -2.27 3.00
N LEU A 22 2.99 -2.50 1.76
CA LEU A 22 2.11 -2.47 0.59
C LEU A 22 1.26 -3.74 0.53
N VAL A 23 1.81 -4.91 0.83
CA VAL A 23 1.08 -6.18 0.86
C VAL A 23 0.21 -6.25 2.11
N SER A 24 0.70 -5.83 3.27
CA SER A 24 -0.17 -5.69 4.44
C SER A 24 -1.18 -4.56 4.22
N GLY A 25 -0.84 -3.48 3.54
CA GLY A 25 -1.76 -2.39 3.22
C GLY A 25 -2.77 -2.75 2.14
N ALA A 26 -2.38 -3.56 1.16
CA ALA A 26 -3.25 -4.07 0.10
C ALA A 26 -4.04 -5.27 0.58
N ALA A 27 -3.50 -6.12 1.45
CA ALA A 27 -4.22 -7.23 2.07
C ALA A 27 -5.18 -6.70 3.13
N ALA A 28 -4.74 -5.81 4.02
CA ALA A 28 -5.64 -5.09 4.90
C ALA A 28 -6.64 -4.28 4.07
N GLY A 29 -6.20 -3.59 3.03
CA GLY A 29 -7.07 -2.83 2.13
C GLY A 29 -8.06 -3.70 1.33
N ALA A 30 -7.67 -4.91 0.94
CA ALA A 30 -8.51 -5.86 0.24
C ALA A 30 -9.43 -6.60 1.20
N ILE A 31 -8.99 -6.93 2.41
CA ILE A 31 -9.82 -7.49 3.48
C ILE A 31 -10.86 -6.44 3.87
N LEU A 32 -10.43 -5.22 4.15
CA LEU A 32 -11.32 -4.10 4.44
C LEU A 32 -12.22 -3.80 3.24
N GLY A 33 -11.70 -3.83 2.01
CA GLY A 33 -12.47 -3.59 0.78
C GLY A 33 -13.48 -4.69 0.49
N LEU A 34 -13.14 -5.95 0.73
CA LEU A 34 -14.00 -7.11 0.56
C LEU A 34 -15.07 -7.17 1.67
N LEU A 35 -14.69 -6.84 2.91
CA LEU A 35 -15.60 -6.77 4.05
C LEU A 35 -16.59 -5.61 3.89
N TYR A 36 -16.13 -4.47 3.39
CA TYR A 36 -16.97 -3.30 3.13
C TYR A 36 -17.89 -3.51 1.92
N ALA A 37 -17.47 -4.28 0.91
CA ALA A 37 -18.26 -4.55 -0.28
C ALA A 37 -18.23 -6.04 -0.69
N PRO A 38 -19.05 -6.90 -0.03
CA PRO A 38 -19.12 -8.31 -0.39
C PRO A 38 -20.00 -8.53 -1.63
N LYS A 39 -19.47 -9.27 -2.61
CA LYS A 39 -20.26 -9.77 -3.74
C LYS A 39 -20.92 -11.09 -3.40
N LYS A 40 -22.13 -11.34 -3.92
CA LYS A 40 -22.81 -12.62 -3.76
C LYS A 40 -21.98 -13.75 -4.40
N GLY A 41 -21.74 -14.82 -3.65
CA GLY A 41 -20.84 -15.91 -4.09
C GLY A 41 -21.23 -16.57 -5.42
N LYS A 42 -22.53 -16.66 -5.72
CA LYS A 42 -23.04 -17.17 -7.02
C LYS A 42 -22.52 -16.33 -8.19
N ASP A 43 -22.50 -15.01 -8.02
CA ASP A 43 -22.10 -14.06 -9.06
C ASP A 43 -20.58 -13.96 -9.17
N THR A 44 -19.84 -14.13 -8.07
CA THR A 44 -18.36 -14.23 -8.12
C THR A 44 -17.91 -15.45 -8.92
N ARG A 45 -18.54 -16.61 -8.68
CA ARG A 45 -18.21 -17.82 -9.45
C ARG A 45 -18.54 -17.65 -10.92
N LYS A 46 -19.72 -17.12 -11.23
CA LYS A 46 -20.17 -16.86 -12.60
C LYS A 46 -19.27 -15.84 -13.31
N ALA A 47 -18.89 -14.76 -12.63
CA ALA A 47 -17.97 -13.75 -13.14
C ALA A 47 -16.55 -14.28 -13.38
N ILE A 48 -16.04 -15.20 -12.55
CA ILE A 48 -14.74 -15.84 -12.81
C ILE A 48 -14.77 -16.62 -14.13
N THR A 49 -15.86 -17.35 -14.38
CA THR A 49 -16.04 -18.11 -15.64
C THR A 49 -16.31 -17.22 -16.85
N ASP A 50 -17.20 -16.22 -16.74
CA ASP A 50 -17.70 -15.48 -17.89
C ASP A 50 -16.90 -14.19 -18.17
N LYS A 51 -16.42 -13.51 -17.13
CA LYS A 51 -15.71 -12.22 -17.25
C LYS A 51 -14.18 -12.37 -17.26
N GLY A 52 -13.62 -13.54 -16.90
CA GLY A 52 -12.17 -13.75 -16.84
C GLY A 52 -11.45 -13.38 -18.14
N ASP A 53 -11.99 -13.78 -19.29
CA ASP A 53 -11.34 -13.54 -20.59
C ASP A 53 -11.54 -12.13 -21.16
N GLU A 54 -12.66 -11.46 -20.82
CA GLU A 54 -12.97 -10.12 -21.32
C GLU A 54 -12.41 -9.01 -20.43
N TYR A 55 -12.40 -9.19 -19.09
CA TYR A 55 -11.84 -8.21 -18.15
C TYR A 55 -10.35 -8.00 -18.35
N ILE A 56 -9.61 -9.07 -18.67
CA ILE A 56 -8.15 -9.02 -18.86
C ILE A 56 -7.79 -8.17 -20.08
N LYS A 57 -8.58 -8.23 -21.16
CA LYS A 57 -8.32 -7.46 -22.38
C LYS A 57 -8.69 -5.98 -22.24
N GLY A 58 -9.79 -5.64 -21.57
CA GLY A 58 -10.20 -4.26 -21.32
C GLY A 58 -9.35 -3.53 -20.27
N ALA A 59 -9.00 -4.22 -19.17
CA ALA A 59 -8.16 -3.67 -18.12
C ALA A 59 -6.76 -3.26 -18.62
N ASN A 60 -6.22 -4.00 -19.60
CA ASN A 60 -4.93 -3.69 -20.22
C ASN A 60 -4.88 -2.36 -20.95
N ARG A 61 -6.02 -1.85 -21.45
CA ARG A 61 -6.05 -0.55 -22.15
C ARG A 61 -6.17 0.60 -21.16
N SER A 62 -7.08 0.49 -20.18
CA SER A 62 -7.29 1.54 -19.16
C SER A 62 -6.15 1.66 -18.15
N ILE A 63 -5.42 0.58 -17.84
CA ILE A 63 -4.23 0.63 -16.98
C ILE A 63 -3.09 1.40 -17.66
N HIS A 64 -3.02 1.37 -18.99
CA HIS A 64 -2.02 2.12 -19.76
C HIS A 64 -2.26 3.64 -19.64
N ASP A 65 -3.49 4.09 -19.91
CA ASP A 65 -3.85 5.52 -19.85
C ASP A 65 -3.83 6.07 -18.40
N PHE A 66 -4.18 5.23 -17.43
CA PHE A 66 -4.10 5.57 -16.01
C PHE A 66 -2.65 5.72 -15.53
N THR A 67 -1.74 4.86 -16.01
CA THR A 67 -0.32 4.92 -15.66
C THR A 67 0.32 6.22 -16.14
N ASP A 68 -0.01 6.68 -17.35
CA ASP A 68 0.50 7.96 -17.86
C ASP A 68 -0.09 9.17 -17.14
N SER A 69 -1.38 9.15 -16.79
CA SER A 69 -2.03 10.23 -16.03
C SER A 69 -1.50 10.34 -14.59
N VAL A 70 -1.17 9.20 -13.97
CA VAL A 70 -0.55 9.14 -12.64
C VAL A 70 0.89 9.63 -12.69
N ASN A 71 1.66 9.29 -13.71
CA ASN A 71 3.05 9.78 -13.86
C ASN A 71 3.11 11.31 -13.86
N HIS A 72 2.20 11.97 -14.57
CA HIS A 72 2.19 13.43 -14.64
C HIS A 72 1.71 14.12 -13.35
N LYS A 73 0.71 13.54 -12.65
CA LYS A 73 0.25 14.03 -11.35
C LYS A 73 1.25 13.75 -10.23
N VAL A 74 1.99 12.66 -10.30
CA VAL A 74 3.01 12.29 -9.31
C VAL A 74 4.16 13.27 -9.35
N GLU A 75 4.55 13.79 -10.52
CA GLU A 75 5.54 14.87 -10.62
C GLU A 75 5.07 16.18 -9.97
N ALA A 76 3.83 16.62 -10.27
CA ALA A 76 3.25 17.82 -9.65
C ALA A 76 3.06 17.66 -8.14
N LEU A 77 2.67 16.46 -7.69
CA LEU A 77 2.52 16.11 -6.28
C LEU A 77 3.88 16.05 -5.60
N LYS A 78 4.95 15.61 -6.27
CA LYS A 78 6.33 15.65 -5.75
C LYS A 78 6.79 17.08 -5.55
N ALA A 79 6.50 17.98 -6.48
CA ALA A 79 6.84 19.38 -6.36
C ALA A 79 6.06 20.08 -5.22
N ARG A 80 4.74 19.84 -5.12
CA ARG A 80 3.89 20.34 -4.03
C ARG A 80 4.25 19.77 -2.67
N THR A 81 4.61 18.48 -2.61
CA THR A 81 5.09 17.85 -1.39
C THR A 81 6.44 18.42 -0.99
N LYS A 82 7.36 18.69 -1.93
CA LYS A 82 8.62 19.37 -1.63
C LYS A 82 8.41 20.79 -1.08
N ALA A 83 7.51 21.56 -1.67
CA ALA A 83 7.18 22.92 -1.20
C ALA A 83 6.42 22.91 0.14
N GLY A 84 5.46 22.00 0.31
CA GLY A 84 4.68 21.82 1.53
C GLY A 84 5.54 21.32 2.69
N VAL A 85 6.43 20.35 2.47
CA VAL A 85 7.32 19.78 3.49
C VAL A 85 8.48 20.72 3.86
N THR A 86 8.85 21.66 2.98
CA THR A 86 9.79 22.75 3.33
C THR A 86 9.10 23.95 3.98
N SER A 87 7.78 24.07 3.86
CA SER A 87 7.00 25.05 4.64
C SER A 87 7.08 24.67 6.12
N SER A 88 7.46 25.63 6.97
CA SER A 88 7.67 25.46 8.41
C SER A 88 6.53 24.70 9.14
N LYS A 89 5.27 24.88 8.72
CA LYS A 89 4.09 24.18 9.27
C LYS A 89 4.09 22.66 9.04
N SER A 90 4.60 22.16 7.90
CA SER A 90 4.65 20.71 7.65
C SER A 90 5.84 20.05 8.31
N LYS A 91 6.96 20.76 8.46
CA LYS A 91 8.08 20.30 9.30
C LYS A 91 7.64 20.11 10.74
N GLU A 92 6.78 20.99 11.24
CA GLU A 92 6.26 20.92 12.61
C GLU A 92 5.26 19.78 12.81
N LYS A 93 4.32 19.56 11.88
CA LYS A 93 3.42 18.39 11.93
C LYS A 93 4.14 17.06 11.72
N MET A 94 5.20 17.01 10.91
CA MET A 94 6.07 15.84 10.83
C MET A 94 6.84 15.62 12.12
N ASN A 95 7.24 16.69 12.81
CA ASN A 95 7.95 16.59 14.09
C ASN A 95 7.00 16.15 15.23
N GLN A 96 5.73 16.57 15.20
CA GLN A 96 4.67 16.13 16.12
C GLN A 96 4.21 14.71 15.84
N ALA A 97 3.97 14.32 14.59
CA ALA A 97 3.70 12.92 14.24
C ALA A 97 4.88 12.02 14.63
N LYS A 98 6.13 12.51 14.48
CA LYS A 98 7.34 11.83 14.93
C LYS A 98 7.46 11.75 16.46
N ALA A 99 6.76 12.61 17.20
CA ALA A 99 6.66 12.56 18.66
C ALA A 99 5.50 11.67 19.14
N GLU A 100 4.32 11.75 18.51
CA GLU A 100 3.17 10.87 18.80
C GLU A 100 3.51 9.41 18.48
N MET A 101 4.20 9.13 17.37
CA MET A 101 4.70 7.77 17.08
C MET A 101 5.77 7.29 18.08
N HIS A 102 6.43 8.20 18.78
CA HIS A 102 7.35 7.89 19.87
C HIS A 102 6.58 7.57 21.16
N GLU A 103 5.37 8.09 21.32
CA GLU A 103 4.48 7.86 22.47
C GLU A 103 3.64 6.59 22.32
N VAL A 104 3.07 6.30 21.14
CA VAL A 104 2.30 5.05 20.93
C VAL A 104 3.18 3.80 20.93
N ALA A 105 4.50 3.97 20.88
CA ALA A 105 5.49 2.90 20.93
C ALA A 105 6.20 2.80 22.31
N SER A 106 5.89 3.69 23.26
CA SER A 106 6.35 3.66 24.66
C SER A 106 5.25 3.14 25.58
#